data_AF-A0A2U8W7M0-F1
#
_entry.id   AF-A0A2U8W7M0-F1
#
_cell.length_a   1.000
_cell.length_b   1.000
_cell.length_c   1.000
_cell.angle_alpha   90.00
_cell.angle_beta   90.00
_cell.angle_gamma   90.00
#
_symmetry.space_group_name_H-M   'P 1'
#
loop_
_entity.id
_entity.type
_entity.pdbx_description
1 polymer ?
#
loop_
_entity_poly.entity_id
_entity_poly.type
_entity_poly.pdbx_seq_one_letter_code
_entity_poly.pdbx_strand_id
1 'polypeptide(L)' 'MEGSTRRYETALETAERQVVEAEQRRARQIKLITGLEEGGEVQAQARQVLAEIDRTLAMALSYRSFLRSLEDL' A
#
# COMPACT_ATOMS: atom_id res chain seq x y z
N MET A 1 17.09 2.84 -27.07
CA MET A 1 17.10 2.68 -25.60
C MET A 1 16.03 3.52 -24.89
N GLU A 2 15.43 4.54 -25.53
CA GLU A 2 14.42 5.43 -24.91
C GLU A 2 13.10 4.76 -24.48
N GLY A 3 12.70 3.64 -25.11
CA GLY A 3 11.46 2.94 -24.77
C GLY A 3 11.48 2.24 -23.41
N SER A 4 12.66 1.89 -22.90
CA SER A 4 12.80 1.22 -21.59
C SER A 4 12.68 2.22 -20.45
N THR A 5 13.35 3.37 -20.55
CA THR A 5 13.36 4.43 -19.52
C THR A 5 11.95 4.98 -19.27
N ARG A 6 11.19 5.29 -20.33
CA ARG A 6 9.81 5.79 -20.22
C ARG A 6 8.85 4.77 -19.58
N ARG A 7 9.11 3.48 -19.78
CA ARG A 7 8.31 2.40 -19.18
C ARG A 7 8.59 2.25 -17.68
N TYR A 8 9.83 2.49 -17.24
CA TYR A 8 10.20 2.49 -15.83
C TYR A 8 9.61 3.69 -15.07
N GLU A 9 9.69 4.90 -15.64
CA GLU A 9 9.06 6.11 -15.07
C GLU A 9 7.56 5.87 -14.82
N THR A 10 6.85 5.32 -15.81
CA THR A 10 5.42 5.00 -15.68
C THR A 10 5.14 3.95 -14.60
N ALA A 11 6.02 2.96 -14.46
CA ALA A 11 5.89 1.92 -13.44
C ALA A 11 6.13 2.47 -12.03
N LEU A 12 7.10 3.38 -11.87
CA LEU A 12 7.43 4.00 -10.59
C LEU A 12 6.30 4.93 -10.14
N GLU A 13 5.80 5.80 -11.03
CA GLU A 13 4.63 6.65 -10.74
C GLU A 13 3.41 5.84 -10.31
N THR A 14 3.20 4.68 -10.96
CA THR A 14 2.13 3.74 -10.60
C THR A 14 2.35 3.16 -9.21
N ALA A 15 3.58 2.72 -8.90
CA ALA A 15 3.92 2.16 -7.60
C ALA A 15 3.78 3.20 -6.48
N GLU A 16 4.16 4.45 -6.73
CA GLU A 16 3.99 5.55 -5.77
C GLU A 16 2.52 5.82 -5.49
N ARG A 17 1.67 5.86 -6.53
CA ARG A 17 0.22 6.00 -6.37
C ARG A 17 -0.39 4.87 -5.56
N GLN A 18 0.03 3.63 -5.82
CA GLN A 18 -0.45 2.45 -5.09
C GLN A 18 -0.08 2.52 -3.59
N VAL A 19 1.13 2.98 -3.27
CA VAL A 19 1.54 3.21 -1.87
C VAL A 19 0.63 4.23 -1.20
N VAL A 20 0.43 5.40 -1.84
CA VAL A 20 -0.43 6.46 -1.29
C VAL A 20 -1.86 5.97 -1.07
N GLU A 21 -2.44 5.26 -2.03
CA GLU A 21 -3.78 4.70 -1.90
C GLU A 21 -3.88 3.68 -0.77
N ALA A 22 -2.89 2.80 -0.61
CA ALA A 22 -2.85 1.80 0.45
C ALA A 22 -2.70 2.45 1.83
N GLU A 23 -1.85 3.48 1.98
CA GLU A 23 -1.72 4.26 3.21
C GLU A 23 -3.02 4.96 3.59
N GLN A 24 -3.73 5.55 2.61
CA GLN A 24 -5.03 6.16 2.86
C GLN A 24 -6.09 5.14 3.30
N ARG A 25 -6.12 3.96 2.66
CA ARG A 25 -7.01 2.85 3.07
C ARG A 25 -6.71 2.42 4.49
N ARG A 26 -5.43 2.28 4.83
CA ARG A 26 -4.96 1.94 6.19
C ARG A 26 -5.43 2.96 7.21
N ALA A 27 -5.23 4.25 6.95
CA ALA A 27 -5.67 5.32 7.85
C ALA A 27 -7.19 5.31 8.08
N ARG A 28 -7.98 5.12 7.02
CA ARG A 28 -9.44 4.97 7.14
C ARG A 28 -9.83 3.75 7.97
N GLN A 29 -9.17 2.62 7.76
CA GLN A 29 -9.46 1.38 8.50
C GLN A 29 -9.12 1.52 9.99
N ILE A 30 -7.99 2.14 10.33
CA ILE A 30 -7.63 2.43 11.73
C ILE A 30 -8.70 3.31 12.38
N LYS A 31 -9.12 4.39 11.69
CA LYS A 31 -10.17 5.28 12.20
C LYS A 31 -11.48 4.54 12.44
N LEU A 32 -11.85 3.60 11.56
CA LEU A 32 -13.02 2.76 11.72
C LEU A 32 -12.90 1.85 12.95
N ILE A 33 -11.77 1.16 13.13
CA ILE A 33 -11.53 0.28 14.28
C ILE A 33 -11.63 1.04 15.62
N THR A 34 -11.10 2.26 15.69
CA THR A 34 -11.18 3.12 16.89
C THR A 34 -12.62 3.44 17.29
N GLY A 35 -13.55 3.44 16.34
CA GLY A 35 -14.98 3.69 16.60
C GLY A 35 -15.80 2.44 16.94
N LEU A 36 -15.20 1.25 16.92
CA LEU A 36 -15.90 -0.01 17.20
C LEU A 36 -15.81 -0.38 18.69
N GLU A 37 -16.87 -1.03 19.19
CA GLU A 37 -16.85 -1.65 20.51
C GLU A 37 -15.76 -2.72 20.62
N GLU A 38 -15.10 -2.77 21.77
CA GLU A 38 -14.00 -3.69 22.00
C GLU A 38 -14.49 -5.13 22.17
N GLY A 39 -13.75 -6.08 21.58
CA GLY A 39 -14.00 -7.52 21.75
C GLY A 39 -15.15 -8.09 20.93
N GLY A 40 -15.84 -7.27 20.13
CA GLY A 40 -16.89 -7.73 19.21
C GLY A 40 -16.34 -8.39 17.94
N GLU A 41 -17.14 -9.26 17.33
CA GLU A 41 -16.81 -9.92 16.05
C GLU A 41 -16.51 -8.91 14.94
N VAL A 42 -17.26 -7.80 14.90
CA VAL A 42 -17.04 -6.69 13.95
C VAL A 42 -15.66 -6.07 14.12
N GLN A 43 -15.16 -5.93 15.36
CA GLN A 43 -13.82 -5.42 15.62
C GLN A 43 -12.75 -6.41 15.17
N ALA A 44 -12.95 -7.71 15.40
CA ALA A 44 -12.03 -8.75 14.94
C ALA A 44 -11.93 -8.79 13.41
N GLN A 45 -13.06 -8.76 12.71
CA GLN A 45 -13.11 -8.67 11.25
C GLN A 45 -12.45 -7.39 10.74
N ALA A 46 -12.72 -6.24 11.36
CA ALA A 46 -12.09 -4.99 10.99
C ALA A 46 -10.55 -5.02 11.16
N ARG A 47 -10.05 -5.69 12.21
CA ARG A 47 -8.60 -5.91 12.41
C ARG A 47 -8.01 -6.84 11.36
N GLN A 48 -8.75 -7.87 10.92
CA GLN A 48 -8.30 -8.72 9.82
C GLN A 48 -8.15 -7.93 8.52
N VAL A 49 -9.14 -7.09 8.17
CA VAL A 49 -9.06 -6.20 7.00
C VAL A 49 -7.85 -5.26 7.11
N LEU A 50 -7.56 -4.72 8.30
CA LEU A 50 -6.36 -3.91 8.51
C LEU A 50 -5.07 -4.69 8.23
N ALA A 51 -4.98 -5.95 8.67
CA ALA A 51 -3.81 -6.79 8.40
C ALA A 51 -3.61 -7.06 6.89
N GLU A 52 -4.70 -7.25 6.14
CA GLU A 52 -4.66 -7.42 4.69
C GLU A 52 -4.23 -6.13 3.96
N ILE A 53 -4.66 -4.97 4.45
CA ILE A 53 -4.20 -3.67 3.95
C ILE A 53 -2.70 -3.50 4.24
N ASP A 54 -2.24 -3.81 5.45
CA ASP A 54 -0.83 -3.71 5.83
C ASP A 54 0.06 -4.62 4.96
N ARG A 55 -0.40 -5.83 4.66
CA ARG A 55 0.27 -6.73 3.73
C ARG A 55 0.37 -6.14 2.32
N THR A 56 -0.72 -5.55 1.83
CA THR A 56 -0.76 -4.91 0.51
C THR A 56 0.19 -3.72 0.45
N LEU A 57 0.21 -2.89 1.50
CA LEU A 57 1.13 -1.77 1.61
C LEU A 57 2.59 -2.22 1.61
N ALA A 58 2.93 -3.28 2.35
CA ALA A 58 4.28 -3.83 2.36
C ALA A 58 4.74 -4.31 0.97
N MET A 59 3.84 -4.95 0.21
CA MET A 59 4.14 -5.35 -1.17
C MET A 59 4.34 -4.14 -2.10
N ALA A 60 3.48 -3.11 -2.00
CA ALA A 60 3.61 -1.90 -2.80
C ALA A 60 4.92 -1.13 -2.50
N LEU A 61 5.29 -1.03 -1.22
CA LEU A 61 6.56 -0.43 -0.78
C LEU A 61 7.77 -1.21 -1.31
N SER A 62 7.71 -2.54 -1.27
CA SER A 62 8.76 -3.42 -1.80
C SER A 62 8.91 -3.25 -3.31
N TYR A 63 7.79 -3.21 -4.04
CA TYR A 63 7.79 -2.99 -5.48
C TYR A 63 8.34 -1.61 -5.86
N ARG A 64 7.92 -0.55 -5.16
CA ARG A 64 8.50 0.79 -5.35
C ARG A 64 10.00 0.80 -5.09
N SER A 65 10.46 0.17 -4.01
CA SER A 65 11.89 0.08 -3.68
C SER A 65 12.68 -0.64 -4.77
N PHE A 66 12.12 -1.73 -5.31
CA PHE A 66 12.72 -2.45 -6.42
C PHE A 66 12.83 -1.57 -7.67
N LEU A 67 11.76 -0.86 -8.06
CA LEU A 67 11.80 0.03 -9.21
C LEU A 67 12.82 1.16 -9.06
N ARG A 68 12.91 1.79 -7.88
CA ARG A 68 13.94 2.81 -7.61
C ARG A 68 15.36 2.26 -7.75
N SER A 69 15.60 1.03 -7.28
CA SER A 69 16.92 0.41 -7.43
C SER A 69 17.33 0.15 -8.89
N LEU A 70 16.35 0.08 -9.81
CA LEU A 70 16.61 -0.06 -11.25
C LEU A 70 16.80 1.28 -11.96
N GLU A 71 16.29 2.38 -11.39
CA GLU A 71 16.48 3.73 -11.91
C GLU A 71 17.87 4.29 -11.58
N ASP A 72 18.44 3.84 -10.45
CA ASP A 72 19.80 4.19 -10.01
C ASP A 72 20.93 3.39 -10.73
N LEU A 73 20.59 2.47 -11.66
CA LEU A 73 21.51 1.59 -12.41
C LEU A 73 21.67 2.03 -13.88
#